data_AF-A0A966RGQ1-F1
#
_entry.id   AF-A0A966RGQ1-F1
#
_cell.length_a   1.000
_cell.length_b   1.000
_cell.length_c   1.000
_cell.angle_alpha   90.00
_cell.angle_beta   90.00
_cell.angle_gamma   90.00
#
_symmetry.space_group_name_H-M   'P 1'
#
loop_
_entity.id
_entity.type
_entity.pdbx_description
1 polymer ?
#
loop_
_entity_poly.entity_id
_entity_poly.type
_entity_poly.pdbx_seq_one_letter_code
_entity_poly.pdbx_strand_id
1 'polypeptide(L)'
;PTAIVDDAVRITGIDRSTLLNYAYVSRKIPIRSRTATLSWEHHKVVAKLPPVEQREWLDAAAQSVSAGNPVSTRALRRSINSGRMLEPEETRQPETDKSIDNHIPWVNRLVGWWSRVKSSGWLDRATSSQRAALKRDLEPIITIYNEL
;
A
#
# COMPACT_ATOMS: atom_id res chain seq x y z
N PRO A 1 -0.05 27.61 -10.02
CA PRO A 1 -0.38 26.17 -10.20
C PRO A 1 -1.72 25.75 -9.59
N THR A 2 -2.09 26.29 -8.42
CA THR A 2 -3.36 26.03 -7.72
C THR A 2 -4.59 26.47 -8.51
N ALA A 3 -4.61 27.71 -9.03
CA ALA A 3 -5.76 28.24 -9.79
C ALA A 3 -6.20 27.37 -10.97
N ILE A 4 -5.25 26.80 -11.73
CA ILE A 4 -5.54 25.92 -12.87
C ILE A 4 -6.28 24.64 -12.42
N VAL A 5 -5.91 24.09 -11.26
CA VAL A 5 -6.55 22.88 -10.75
C VAL A 5 -7.95 23.19 -10.26
N ASP A 6 -8.14 24.33 -9.58
CA ASP A 6 -9.44 24.72 -9.03
C ASP A 6 -10.45 25.04 -10.16
N ASP A 7 -10.01 25.67 -11.26
CA ASP A 7 -10.82 25.82 -12.48
C ASP A 7 -11.17 24.48 -13.11
N ALA A 8 -10.22 23.54 -13.17
CA ALA A 8 -10.47 22.21 -13.70
C ALA A 8 -11.48 21.42 -12.85
N VAL A 9 -11.44 21.55 -11.51
CA VAL A 9 -12.46 20.97 -10.62
C VAL A 9 -13.84 21.54 -10.96
N ARG A 10 -13.94 22.87 -11.08
CA ARG A 10 -15.21 23.56 -11.39
C ARG A 10 -15.80 23.15 -12.75
N ILE A 11 -14.96 22.99 -13.78
CA ILE A 11 -15.40 22.65 -15.14
C ILE A 11 -15.75 21.16 -15.26
N THR A 12 -14.96 20.28 -14.65
CA THR A 12 -15.07 18.82 -14.86
C THR A 12 -15.89 18.10 -13.79
N GLY A 13 -16.07 18.70 -12.61
CA GLY A 13 -16.64 18.06 -11.43
C GLY A 13 -15.73 16.99 -10.81
N ILE A 14 -14.52 16.78 -11.33
CA ILE A 14 -13.57 15.80 -10.81
C ILE A 14 -12.90 16.36 -9.56
N ASP A 15 -12.82 15.55 -8.50
CA ASP A 15 -12.13 15.94 -7.27
C ASP A 15 -10.66 16.37 -7.52
N ARG A 16 -10.22 17.34 -6.73
CA ARG A 16 -8.89 17.93 -6.79
C ARG A 16 -7.78 16.89 -6.69
N SER A 17 -7.89 15.92 -5.79
CA SER A 17 -6.87 14.88 -5.60
C SER A 17 -6.77 13.97 -6.83
N THR A 18 -7.90 13.68 -7.48
CA THR A 18 -7.96 12.91 -8.72
C THR A 18 -7.29 13.65 -9.87
N LEU A 19 -7.57 14.95 -10.05
CA LEU A 19 -6.92 15.77 -11.07
C LEU A 19 -5.40 15.85 -10.88
N LEU A 20 -4.95 15.99 -9.63
CA LEU A 20 -3.52 15.99 -9.31
C LEU A 20 -2.87 14.63 -9.61
N ASN A 21 -3.57 13.52 -9.32
CA ASN A 21 -3.11 12.17 -9.68
C ASN A 21 -3.01 12.01 -11.21
N TYR A 22 -4.00 12.48 -11.96
CA TYR A 22 -4.00 12.44 -13.42
C TYR A 22 -2.85 13.26 -14.00
N ALA A 23 -2.65 14.48 -13.50
CA ALA A 23 -1.53 15.33 -13.91
C ALA A 23 -0.17 14.69 -13.58
N TYR A 24 -0.04 14.08 -12.39
CA TYR A 24 1.19 13.40 -11.97
C TYR A 24 1.55 12.24 -12.90
N VAL A 25 0.62 11.30 -13.09
CA VAL A 25 0.80 10.14 -13.97
C VAL A 25 1.06 10.60 -15.40
N SER A 26 0.32 11.61 -15.87
CA SER A 26 0.46 12.10 -17.24
C SER A 26 1.84 12.70 -17.53
N ARG A 27 2.45 13.37 -16.54
CA ARG A 27 3.82 13.90 -16.67
C ARG A 27 4.89 12.82 -16.63
N LYS A 28 4.65 11.73 -15.88
CA LYS A 28 5.63 10.67 -15.68
C LYS A 28 5.61 9.61 -16.78
N ILE A 29 4.44 9.35 -17.34
CA ILE A 29 4.22 8.27 -18.31
C ILE A 29 3.71 8.90 -19.61
N PRO A 30 4.53 8.99 -20.67
CA PRO A 30 4.10 9.51 -21.97
C PRO A 30 2.92 8.72 -22.54
N ILE A 31 2.07 9.37 -23.35
CA ILE A 31 0.88 8.73 -23.93
C ILE A 31 1.19 7.42 -24.68
N ARG A 32 2.31 7.37 -25.40
CA ARG A 32 2.80 6.19 -26.14
C ARG A 32 3.15 4.99 -25.26
N SER A 33 3.37 5.22 -23.96
CA SER A 33 3.68 4.18 -22.97
C SER A 33 2.46 3.81 -22.14
N ARG A 34 1.32 4.47 -22.34
CA ARG A 34 0.06 4.13 -21.69
C ARG A 34 -0.69 3.13 -22.55
N THR A 35 -1.42 2.23 -21.90
CA THR A 35 -2.24 1.23 -22.57
C THR A 35 -3.67 1.29 -22.06
N ALA A 36 -4.64 1.14 -22.96
CA ALA A 36 -6.06 1.05 -22.61
C ALA A 36 -6.41 -0.29 -21.94
N THR A 37 -5.55 -1.31 -22.05
CA THR A 37 -5.75 -2.61 -21.39
C THR A 37 -5.61 -2.54 -19.87
N LEU A 38 -4.94 -1.52 -19.35
CA LEU A 38 -4.69 -1.33 -17.92
C LEU A 38 -5.40 -0.09 -17.40
N SER A 39 -5.91 -0.17 -16.17
CA SER A 39 -6.52 0.99 -15.53
C SER A 39 -5.49 2.10 -15.22
N TRP A 40 -5.97 3.32 -14.99
CA TRP A 40 -5.11 4.45 -14.61
C TRP A 40 -4.30 4.20 -13.32
N GLU A 41 -4.84 3.40 -12.39
CA GLU A 41 -4.15 3.06 -11.15
C GLU A 41 -2.93 2.14 -11.38
N HIS A 42 -2.90 1.30 -12.43
CA HIS A 42 -1.69 0.56 -12.80
C HIS A 42 -0.58 1.50 -13.22
N HIS A 43 -0.92 2.50 -14.05
CA HIS A 43 0.00 3.55 -14.47
C HIS A 43 0.51 4.33 -13.24
N LYS A 44 -0.35 4.63 -12.28
CA LYS A 44 0.05 5.28 -11.02
C LYS A 44 1.04 4.45 -10.20
N VAL A 45 0.90 3.12 -10.16
CA VAL A 45 1.83 2.23 -9.45
C VAL A 45 3.24 2.34 -10.02
N VAL A 46 3.38 2.35 -11.35
CA VAL A 46 4.70 2.38 -12.01
C VAL A 46 5.29 3.79 -12.16
N ALA A 47 4.49 4.87 -12.02
CA ALA A 47 4.93 6.25 -12.29
C ALA A 47 6.14 6.74 -11.47
N LYS A 48 6.50 6.03 -10.40
CA LYS A 48 7.70 6.31 -9.58
C LYS A 48 8.98 5.64 -10.11
N LEU A 49 8.85 4.65 -10.98
CA LEU A 49 9.98 3.89 -11.53
C LEU A 49 10.68 4.65 -12.66
N PRO A 50 11.91 4.28 -13.02
CA PRO A 50 12.58 4.76 -14.23
C PRO A 50 11.77 4.47 -15.51
N PRO A 51 11.89 5.29 -16.58
CA PRO A 51 11.07 5.12 -17.80
C PRO A 51 11.19 3.77 -18.51
N VAL A 52 12.32 3.08 -18.36
CA VAL A 52 12.52 1.73 -18.94
C VAL A 52 11.68 0.72 -18.17
N GLU A 53 11.86 0.65 -16.84
CA GLU A 53 11.08 -0.22 -15.96
C GLU A 53 9.58 0.06 -16.04
N GLN A 54 9.15 1.32 -16.14
CA GLN A 54 7.74 1.67 -16.33
C GLN A 54 7.13 0.91 -17.52
N ARG A 55 7.84 0.89 -18.64
CA ARG A 55 7.38 0.23 -19.86
C ARG A 55 7.37 -1.29 -19.70
N GLU A 56 8.45 -1.86 -19.18
CA GLU A 56 8.57 -3.29 -18.94
C GLU A 56 7.41 -3.81 -18.06
N TRP A 57 7.12 -3.12 -16.96
CA TRP A 57 6.03 -3.50 -16.06
C TRP A 57 4.63 -3.30 -16.66
N LEU A 58 4.42 -2.24 -17.45
CA LEU A 58 3.14 -2.03 -18.13
C LEU A 58 2.92 -3.07 -19.23
N ASP A 59 3.95 -3.38 -20.01
CA ASP A 59 3.89 -4.40 -21.07
C ASP A 59 3.65 -5.79 -20.47
N ALA A 60 4.37 -6.16 -19.41
CA ALA A 60 4.19 -7.44 -18.73
C ALA A 60 2.77 -7.57 -18.12
N ALA A 61 2.27 -6.51 -17.48
CA ALA A 61 0.91 -6.51 -16.95
C ALA A 61 -0.15 -6.57 -18.06
N ALA A 62 0.03 -5.83 -19.15
CA ALA A 62 -0.88 -5.83 -20.30
C ALA A 62 -0.92 -7.19 -21.01
N GLN A 63 0.24 -7.84 -21.15
CA GLN A 63 0.33 -9.20 -21.69
C GLN A 63 -0.38 -10.21 -20.79
N SER A 64 -0.20 -10.11 -19.46
CA SER A 64 -0.88 -10.97 -18.50
C SER A 64 -2.42 -10.84 -18.60
N VAL A 65 -2.94 -9.60 -18.69
CA VAL A 65 -4.37 -9.35 -18.94
C VAL A 65 -4.82 -9.98 -20.26
N SER A 66 -4.03 -9.84 -21.33
CA SER A 66 -4.36 -10.39 -22.66
C SER A 66 -4.33 -11.93 -22.67
N ALA A 67 -3.53 -12.54 -21.81
CA ALA A 67 -3.47 -13.98 -21.60
C ALA A 67 -4.59 -14.52 -20.68
N GLY A 68 -5.56 -13.68 -20.28
CA GLY A 68 -6.67 -14.07 -19.41
C GLY A 68 -6.34 -14.05 -17.91
N ASN A 69 -5.19 -13.50 -17.54
CA ASN A 69 -4.72 -13.41 -16.15
C ASN A 69 -4.68 -11.94 -15.70
N PRO A 70 -5.83 -11.32 -15.34
CA PRO A 70 -5.85 -9.92 -14.95
C PRO A 70 -5.03 -9.68 -13.68
N VAL A 71 -4.08 -8.74 -13.77
CA VAL A 71 -3.20 -8.36 -12.66
C VAL A 71 -3.88 -7.24 -11.87
N SER A 72 -3.98 -7.38 -10.55
CA SER A 72 -4.43 -6.28 -9.69
C SER A 72 -3.30 -5.27 -9.43
N THR A 73 -3.62 -4.01 -9.11
CA THR A 73 -2.60 -3.00 -8.77
C THR A 73 -1.76 -3.39 -7.55
N ARG A 74 -2.33 -4.17 -6.63
CA ARG A 74 -1.63 -4.75 -5.49
C ARG A 74 -0.66 -5.85 -5.91
N ALA A 75 -1.10 -6.76 -6.78
CA ALA A 75 -0.25 -7.80 -7.36
C ALA A 75 0.91 -7.16 -8.13
N LEU A 76 0.64 -6.18 -8.99
CA LEU A 76 1.66 -5.43 -9.72
C LEU A 76 2.69 -4.78 -8.78
N ARG A 77 2.24 -4.16 -7.68
CA ARG A 77 3.16 -3.59 -6.69
C ARG A 77 4.05 -4.65 -6.02
N ARG A 78 3.50 -5.83 -5.72
CA ARG A 78 4.29 -6.95 -5.19
C ARG A 78 5.30 -7.44 -6.23
N SER A 79 4.88 -7.60 -7.48
CA SER A 79 5.74 -8.00 -8.59
C SER A 79 6.94 -7.06 -8.76
N ILE A 80 6.69 -5.75 -8.74
CA ILE A 80 7.73 -4.72 -8.79
C ILE A 80 8.72 -4.88 -7.63
N ASN A 81 8.22 -5.07 -6.41
CA ASN A 81 9.08 -5.27 -5.24
C ASN A 81 9.89 -6.57 -5.29
N SER A 82 9.37 -7.62 -5.94
CA SER A 82 10.09 -8.90 -6.14
C SER A 82 10.98 -8.92 -7.39
N GLY A 83 10.95 -7.87 -8.22
CA GLY A 83 11.73 -7.81 -9.46
C GLY A 83 11.28 -8.78 -10.57
N ARG A 84 10.15 -9.48 -10.40
CA ARG A 84 9.56 -10.38 -11.40
C ARG A 84 8.03 -10.36 -11.33
N MET A 85 7.37 -10.65 -12.44
CA MET A 85 5.92 -10.89 -12.43
C MET A 85 5.61 -12.12 -11.59
N LEU A 86 4.84 -11.93 -10.53
CA LEU A 86 4.34 -13.01 -9.69
C LEU A 86 3.14 -13.66 -10.36
N GLU A 87 3.05 -14.98 -10.23
CA GLU A 87 1.89 -15.72 -10.70
C GLU A 87 0.64 -15.40 -9.86
N PRO A 88 -0.57 -15.63 -10.39
CA PRO A 88 -1.81 -15.42 -9.65
C PRO A 88 -1.83 -16.16 -8.31
N GLU A 89 -1.25 -17.37 -8.25
CA GLU A 89 -1.19 -18.15 -7.02
C GLU A 89 -0.26 -17.54 -5.97
N GLU A 90 0.90 -17.01 -6.38
CA GLU A 90 1.86 -16.35 -5.49
C GLU A 90 1.35 -15.01 -4.95
N THR A 91 0.39 -14.41 -5.67
CA THR A 91 -0.26 -13.16 -5.27
C THR A 91 -1.55 -13.37 -4.48
N ARG A 92 -2.14 -14.57 -4.51
CA ARG A 92 -3.22 -14.94 -3.59
C ARG A 92 -2.70 -14.80 -2.16
N GLN A 93 -3.44 -14.05 -1.36
CA GLN A 93 -3.27 -14.17 0.07
C GLN A 93 -3.84 -15.53 0.50
N PRO A 94 -3.37 -16.10 1.62
CA PRO A 94 -4.17 -17.10 2.31
C PRO A 94 -5.59 -16.53 2.47
N GLU A 95 -6.60 -17.38 2.32
CA GLU A 95 -7.98 -16.98 2.53
C GLU A 95 -8.13 -16.53 3.98
N THR A 96 -7.93 -15.23 4.22
CA THR A 96 -8.27 -14.62 5.48
C THR A 96 -9.79 -14.55 5.49
N ASP A 97 -10.41 -15.27 6.40
CA ASP A 97 -11.84 -15.26 6.61
C ASP A 97 -12.34 -13.82 6.65
N LYS A 98 -13.09 -13.42 5.62
CA LYS A 98 -13.62 -12.06 5.46
C LYS A 98 -14.66 -11.71 6.53
N SER A 99 -15.06 -12.70 7.33
CA SER A 99 -15.94 -12.55 8.49
C SER A 99 -15.28 -11.82 9.67
N ILE A 100 -13.94 -11.79 9.73
CA ILE A 100 -13.20 -11.19 10.84
C ILE A 100 -12.63 -9.84 10.42
N ASP A 101 -12.86 -8.82 11.26
CA ASP A 101 -12.24 -7.51 11.11
C ASP A 101 -10.71 -7.63 11.02
N ASN A 102 -10.12 -6.89 10.08
CA ASN A 102 -8.67 -6.89 9.88
C ASN A 102 -7.96 -6.40 11.16
N HIS A 103 -7.35 -7.32 11.92
CA HIS A 103 -6.71 -7.00 13.19
C HIS A 103 -5.34 -6.29 13.03
N ILE A 104 -4.73 -6.37 11.84
CA ILE A 104 -3.37 -5.86 11.55
C ILE A 104 -3.17 -4.37 11.90
N PRO A 105 -4.11 -3.44 11.65
CA PRO A 105 -3.95 -2.04 12.03
C PRO A 105 -3.79 -1.83 13.54
N TRP A 106 -4.47 -2.63 14.38
CA TRP A 106 -4.37 -2.55 15.84
C TRP A 106 -2.99 -3.01 16.32
N VAL A 107 -2.52 -4.13 15.77
CA VAL A 107 -1.17 -4.64 16.02
C VAL A 107 -0.10 -3.62 15.61
N ASN A 108 -0.22 -3.02 14.43
CA ASN A 108 0.73 -2.00 13.97
C ASN A 108 0.76 -0.77 14.88
N ARG A 109 -0.40 -0.32 15.40
CA ARG A 109 -0.46 0.79 16.37
C ARG A 109 0.24 0.43 17.68
N LEU A 110 0.02 -0.78 18.20
CA LEU A 110 0.66 -1.27 19.41
C LEU A 110 2.19 -1.33 19.25
N VAL A 111 2.69 -1.91 18.15
CA VAL A 111 4.13 -1.97 17.84
C VAL A 111 4.73 -0.57 17.71
N GLY A 112 4.03 0.34 17.00
CA GLY A 112 4.47 1.72 16.84
C GLY A 112 4.54 2.47 18.18
N TRP A 113 3.56 2.25 19.06
CA TRP A 113 3.58 2.78 20.43
C TRP A 113 4.78 2.23 21.21
N TRP A 114 5.02 0.92 21.18
CA TRP A 114 6.14 0.31 21.89
C TRP A 114 7.50 0.85 21.42
N SER A 115 7.65 1.06 20.11
CA SER A 115 8.85 1.70 19.55
C SER A 115 9.09 3.12 20.11
N ARG A 116 8.02 3.91 20.29
CA ARG A 116 8.10 5.23 20.94
C ARG A 116 8.47 5.14 22.42
N VAL A 117 7.92 4.15 23.15
CA VAL A 117 8.27 3.91 24.55
C VAL A 117 9.77 3.62 24.68
N LYS A 118 10.31 2.73 23.84
CA LYS A 118 11.75 2.40 23.82
C LYS A 118 12.62 3.62 23.51
N SER A 119 12.30 4.36 22.46
CA SER A 119 13.08 5.53 22.04
C SER A 119 12.99 6.71 23.01
N SER A 120 11.91 6.81 23.79
CA SER A 120 11.76 7.88 24.79
C SER A 120 12.67 7.72 26.02
N GLY A 121 13.43 6.63 26.13
CA GLY A 121 14.21 6.28 27.33
C GLY A 121 13.34 5.97 28.55
N TRP A 122 12.04 5.70 28.35
CA TRP A 122 11.11 5.45 29.45
C TRP A 122 11.50 4.22 30.26
N LEU A 123 11.99 3.16 29.58
CA LEU A 123 12.43 1.95 30.27
C LEU A 123 13.51 2.31 31.30
N ASP A 124 14.53 3.06 30.93
CA ASP A 124 15.67 3.36 31.81
C ASP A 124 15.27 4.12 33.08
N ARG A 125 14.21 4.93 33.03
CA ARG A 125 13.69 5.69 34.18
C ARG A 125 12.49 5.05 34.89
N ALA A 126 11.86 4.03 34.30
CA ALA A 126 10.66 3.43 34.85
C ALA A 126 10.97 2.60 36.09
N THR A 127 10.19 2.81 37.16
CA THR A 127 10.31 2.03 38.38
C THR A 127 9.86 0.58 38.15
N SER A 128 10.30 -0.33 39.03
CA SER A 128 9.86 -1.73 39.00
C SER A 128 8.33 -1.88 39.07
N SER A 129 7.66 -1.03 39.85
CA SER A 129 6.19 -1.02 39.95
C SER A 129 5.52 -0.56 38.65
N GLN A 130 6.07 0.46 37.98
CA GLN A 130 5.56 0.94 36.68
C GLN A 130 5.75 -0.11 35.58
N ARG A 131 6.90 -0.79 35.56
CA ARG A 131 7.16 -1.89 34.61
C ARG A 131 6.23 -3.09 34.86
N ALA A 132 6.00 -3.43 36.12
CA ALA A 132 5.06 -4.49 36.49
C ALA A 132 3.61 -4.16 36.11
N ALA A 133 3.19 -2.89 36.27
CA ALA A 133 1.87 -2.44 35.82
C ALA A 133 1.73 -2.57 34.30
N LEU A 134 2.70 -2.06 33.53
CA LEU A 134 2.70 -2.17 32.07
C LEU A 134 2.67 -3.63 31.59
N LYS A 135 3.39 -4.52 32.28
CA LYS A 135 3.38 -5.95 31.96
C LYS A 135 1.99 -6.56 32.17
N ARG A 136 1.30 -6.24 33.28
CA ARG A 136 -0.08 -6.69 33.53
C ARG A 136 -1.05 -6.16 32.47
N ASP A 137 -0.89 -4.91 32.07
CA ASP A 137 -1.76 -4.29 31.06
C ASP A 137 -1.60 -4.95 29.67
N LEU A 138 -0.43 -5.53 29.39
CA LEU A 138 -0.15 -6.26 28.15
C LEU A 138 -0.49 -7.75 28.22
N GLU A 139 -0.79 -8.30 29.41
CA GLU A 139 -1.12 -9.70 29.61
C GLU A 139 -2.28 -10.20 28.72
N PRO A 140 -3.39 -9.45 28.53
CA PRO A 140 -4.48 -9.90 27.67
C PRO A 140 -4.05 -10.19 26.23
N ILE A 141 -3.03 -9.49 25.71
CA ILE A 141 -2.51 -9.73 24.36
C ILE A 141 -1.79 -11.08 24.29
N ILE A 142 -1.08 -11.45 25.36
CA ILE A 142 -0.43 -12.77 25.49
C ILE A 142 -1.49 -13.86 25.59
N THR A 143 -2.55 -13.64 26.37
CA THR A 143 -3.68 -14.57 26.47
C THR A 143 -4.30 -14.82 25.11
N ILE A 144 -4.67 -13.77 24.36
CA ILE A 144 -5.22 -13.89 23.01
C ILE A 144 -4.28 -14.69 22.10
N TYR A 145 -2.97 -14.42 22.15
CA TYR A 145 -2.00 -15.13 21.33
C TYR A 145 -1.93 -16.63 21.66
N ASN A 146 -2.05 -17.01 22.94
CA ASN A 146 -1.99 -18.39 23.39
C ASN A 146 -3.30 -19.17 23.18
N GLU A 147 -4.43 -18.48 22.92
CA GLU A 147 -5.72 -19.09 22.59
C GLU A 147 -5.82 -19.54 21.11
N LEU A 148 -4.85 -19.14 20.29
CA LEU A 148 -4.73 -19.48 18.86
C LEU A 148 -3.80 -20.68 18.65
#